data_AF-A0A7K2X4N1-F1
#
_entry.id   AF-A0A7K2X4N1-F1
#
_cell.length_a   1.000
_cell.length_b   1.000
_cell.length_c   1.000
_cell.angle_alpha   90.00
_cell.angle_beta   90.00
_cell.angle_gamma   90.00
#
_symmetry.space_group_name_H-M   'P 1'
#
loop_
_entity.id
_entity.type
_entity.pdbx_description
1 polymer ?
#
loop_
_entity_poly.entity_id
_entity_poly.type
_entity_poly.pdbx_seq_one_letter_code
_entity_poly.pdbx_strand_id
1 'polypeptide(L)'
;MNASAPSADSLRAALAGLLADLPPHRAAQAVDRLIANYRGTTPTDAPVLRDRSDVAAYAAYRMPATFEAVRGVLDALREAAPDWAPRTHTDVGGGT
;
A
#
# COMPACT_ATOMS: atom_id res chain seq x y z
N MET A 1 18.62 -18.53 3.20
CA MET A 1 18.00 -18.17 1.92
C MET A 1 17.84 -16.66 1.93
N ASN A 2 18.58 -15.92 1.10
CA ASN A 2 18.29 -14.50 0.91
C ASN A 2 16.96 -14.43 0.17
N ALA A 3 15.90 -13.98 0.85
CA ALA A 3 14.65 -13.66 0.18
C ALA A 3 14.97 -12.66 -0.93
N SER A 4 14.53 -12.95 -2.16
CA SER A 4 14.65 -11.99 -3.26
C SER A 4 14.01 -10.67 -2.82
N ALA A 5 14.63 -9.54 -3.16
CA ALA A 5 14.08 -8.25 -2.81
C ALA A 5 12.66 -8.11 -3.41
N PRO A 6 11.68 -7.52 -2.68
CA PRO A 6 10.33 -7.36 -3.19
C PRO A 6 10.31 -6.65 -4.54
N SER A 7 9.66 -7.25 -5.53
CA SER A 7 9.38 -6.67 -6.84
C SER A 7 7.92 -6.27 -6.97
N ALA A 8 7.62 -5.42 -7.96
CA ALA A 8 6.26 -5.06 -8.31
C ALA A 8 5.38 -6.29 -8.59
N ASP A 9 5.95 -7.31 -9.23
CA ASP A 9 5.25 -8.57 -9.52
C ASP A 9 5.02 -9.39 -8.26
N SER A 10 6.01 -9.47 -7.35
CA SER A 10 5.81 -10.17 -6.07
C SER A 10 4.75 -9.50 -5.21
N LEU A 11 4.70 -8.15 -5.24
CA LEU A 11 3.68 -7.38 -4.54
C LEU A 11 2.29 -7.64 -5.15
N ARG A 12 2.17 -7.55 -6.48
CA ARG A 12 0.91 -7.88 -7.18
C ARG A 12 0.44 -9.30 -6.88
N ALA A 13 1.34 -10.28 -6.91
CA ALA A 13 1.01 -11.68 -6.61
C ALA A 13 0.54 -11.87 -5.16
N ALA A 14 1.22 -11.24 -4.19
CA ALA A 14 0.81 -11.30 -2.79
C ALA A 14 -0.57 -10.66 -2.57
N LEU A 15 -0.82 -9.50 -3.16
CA LEU A 15 -2.11 -8.81 -3.09
C LEU A 15 -3.23 -9.64 -3.75
N ALA A 16 -2.95 -10.26 -4.90
CA ALA A 16 -3.89 -11.17 -5.56
C ALA A 16 -4.25 -12.38 -4.66
N GLY A 17 -3.25 -12.95 -3.97
CA GLY A 17 -3.48 -14.01 -2.99
C GLY A 17 -4.36 -13.58 -1.81
N LEU A 18 -4.17 -12.35 -1.30
CA LEU A 18 -5.00 -11.80 -0.23
C LEU A 18 -6.45 -11.53 -0.66
N LEU A 19 -6.66 -11.26 -1.95
CA LEU A 19 -7.98 -11.00 -2.53
C LEU A 19 -8.69 -12.26 -3.05
N ALA A 20 -8.04 -13.42 -3.07
CA ALA A 20 -8.54 -14.61 -3.74
C ALA A 20 -9.96 -15.02 -3.27
N ASP A 21 -10.25 -14.86 -1.98
CA ASP A 21 -11.54 -15.22 -1.38
C ASP A 21 -12.52 -14.04 -1.22
N LEU A 22 -12.16 -12.84 -1.72
CA LEU A 22 -12.98 -11.65 -1.58
C LEU A 22 -13.81 -11.41 -2.87
N PRO A 23 -15.16 -11.43 -2.79
CA PRO A 23 -15.98 -11.12 -3.94
C PRO A 23 -15.68 -9.71 -4.48
N PRO A 24 -15.50 -9.53 -5.82
CA PRO A 24 -15.07 -8.24 -6.40
C PRO A 24 -15.96 -7.04 -6.02
N HIS A 25 -17.27 -7.25 -5.91
CA HIS A 25 -18.22 -6.21 -5.51
C HIS A 25 -17.99 -5.72 -4.07
N ARG A 26 -17.53 -6.61 -3.16
CA ARG A 26 -17.22 -6.24 -1.77
C ARG A 26 -15.91 -5.46 -1.69
N ALA A 27 -14.91 -5.84 -2.49
CA ALA A 27 -13.67 -5.09 -2.59
C ALA A 27 -13.92 -3.66 -3.12
N ALA A 28 -14.71 -3.52 -4.19
CA ALA A 28 -15.08 -2.22 -4.74
C ALA A 28 -15.82 -1.35 -3.71
N GLN A 29 -16.84 -1.90 -3.03
CA GLN A 29 -17.57 -1.18 -1.99
C GLN A 29 -16.68 -0.75 -0.81
N ALA A 30 -15.68 -1.56 -0.43
CA ALA A 30 -14.73 -1.20 0.61
C ALA A 30 -13.88 0.01 0.20
N VAL A 31 -13.39 0.02 -1.04
CA VAL A 31 -12.60 1.14 -1.58
C VAL A 31 -13.46 2.41 -1.70
N ASP A 32 -14.69 2.31 -2.21
CA ASP A 32 -15.59 3.46 -2.36
C ASP A 32 -15.89 4.14 -1.02
N ARG A 33 -16.21 3.34 0.01
CA ARG A 33 -16.41 3.85 1.38
C ARG A 33 -15.16 4.53 1.91
N LEU A 34 -13.99 3.95 1.66
CA LEU A 34 -12.73 4.50 2.14
C LEU A 34 -12.39 5.84 1.47
N ILE A 35 -12.61 5.95 0.16
CA ILE A 35 -12.44 7.21 -0.59
C ILE A 35 -13.41 8.28 -0.07
N ALA A 36 -14.67 7.90 0.19
CA ALA A 36 -15.68 8.81 0.74
C ALA A 36 -15.30 9.30 2.14
N ASN A 37 -14.83 8.41 3.02
CA ASN A 37 -14.43 8.75 4.39
C ASN A 37 -13.12 9.55 4.45
N TYR A 38 -12.17 9.30 3.54
CA TYR A 38 -10.91 10.05 3.47
C TYR A 38 -11.10 11.49 2.97
N ARG A 39 -12.10 11.73 2.10
CA ARG A 39 -12.43 13.07 1.56
C ARG A 39 -13.54 13.78 2.32
N GLY A 40 -14.26 13.09 3.19
CA GLY A 40 -15.32 13.63 4.02
C GLY A 40 -14.76 14.34 5.26
N THR A 41 -15.48 15.34 5.74
CA THR A 41 -15.20 16.02 7.02
C THR A 41 -15.92 15.37 8.20
N THR A 42 -16.73 14.35 7.94
CA THR A 42 -17.54 13.67 8.97
C THR A 42 -16.63 12.83 9.86
N PRO A 43 -16.52 13.14 11.16
CA PRO A 43 -15.85 12.26 12.09
C PRO A 43 -16.58 10.92 12.08
N THR A 44 -15.86 9.85 11.76
CA THR A 44 -16.41 8.50 11.90
C THR A 44 -15.92 7.97 13.25
N ASP A 45 -16.84 7.66 14.15
CA ASP A 45 -16.51 7.06 15.46
C ASP A 45 -15.98 5.62 15.33
N ALA A 46 -16.00 5.06 14.12
CA ALA A 46 -15.51 3.73 13.79
C ALA A 46 -14.21 3.81 12.96
N PRO A 47 -13.26 2.86 13.14
CA PRO A 47 -12.07 2.78 12.31
C PRO A 47 -12.41 2.72 10.81
N VAL A 48 -11.68 3.45 9.97
CA VAL A 48 -11.88 3.46 8.51
C VAL A 48 -11.66 2.07 7.90
N LEU A 49 -10.72 1.30 8.46
CA LEU A 49 -10.46 -0.11 8.12
C LEU A 49 -11.03 -0.99 9.23
N ARG A 50 -12.14 -1.69 8.96
CA ARG A 50 -12.95 -2.35 10.01
C ARG A 50 -12.68 -3.85 10.12
N ASP A 51 -12.28 -4.48 9.03
CA ASP A 51 -12.02 -5.90 8.96
C ASP A 51 -10.93 -6.24 7.94
N ARG A 52 -10.56 -7.52 7.87
CA ARG A 52 -9.53 -8.02 6.96
C ARG A 52 -9.84 -7.75 5.49
N SER A 53 -11.12 -7.72 5.11
CA SER A 53 -11.53 -7.48 3.72
C SER A 53 -11.33 -6.02 3.35
N ASP A 54 -11.71 -5.08 4.22
CA ASP A 54 -11.45 -3.65 4.04
C ASP A 54 -9.94 -3.37 3.93
N VAL A 55 -9.11 -4.03 4.77
CA VAL A 55 -7.64 -3.92 4.71
C VAL A 55 -7.07 -4.47 3.40
N ALA A 56 -7.47 -5.67 2.98
CA ALA A 56 -6.97 -6.28 1.74
C ALA A 56 -7.37 -5.47 0.50
N ALA A 57 -8.60 -4.96 0.46
CA ALA A 57 -9.08 -4.10 -0.62
C ALA A 57 -8.31 -2.76 -0.67
N TYR A 58 -8.06 -2.15 0.50
CA TYR A 58 -7.29 -0.91 0.58
C TYR A 58 -5.83 -1.09 0.13
N ALA A 59 -5.17 -2.15 0.62
CA ALA A 59 -3.82 -2.52 0.24
C ALA A 59 -3.71 -2.72 -1.28
N ALA A 60 -4.63 -3.49 -1.87
CA ALA A 60 -4.66 -3.73 -3.31
C ALA A 60 -4.89 -2.46 -4.13
N TYR A 61 -5.72 -1.54 -3.63
CA TYR A 61 -5.99 -0.26 -4.28
C TYR A 61 -4.79 0.70 -4.24
N ARG A 62 -4.05 0.76 -3.12
CA ARG A 62 -3.00 1.78 -2.90
C ARG A 62 -1.58 1.30 -3.17
N MET A 63 -1.22 0.12 -2.68
CA MET A 63 0.18 -0.32 -2.60
C MET A 63 0.89 -0.37 -3.95
N PRO A 64 0.28 -0.82 -5.07
CA PRO A 64 0.98 -0.88 -6.35
C PRO A 64 1.48 0.51 -6.80
N ALA A 65 0.64 1.53 -6.67
CA ALA A 65 1.00 2.88 -7.09
C ALA A 65 2.04 3.51 -6.14
N THR A 66 1.90 3.33 -4.83
CA THR A 66 2.85 3.88 -3.86
C THR A 66 4.20 3.18 -3.92
N PHE A 67 4.23 1.87 -4.18
CA PHE A 67 5.46 1.11 -4.37
C PHE A 67 6.27 1.65 -5.56
N GLU A 68 5.65 1.82 -6.72
CA GLU A 68 6.33 2.35 -7.91
C GLU A 68 6.79 3.80 -7.69
N ALA A 69 5.96 4.63 -7.05
CA ALA A 69 6.32 6.02 -6.76
C ALA A 69 7.54 6.11 -5.83
N VAL A 70 7.55 5.34 -4.73
CA VAL A 70 8.67 5.34 -3.78
C VAL A 70 9.94 4.78 -4.42
N ARG A 71 9.83 3.71 -5.22
CA ARG A 71 10.98 3.18 -5.96
C ARG A 71 11.58 4.22 -6.89
N GLY A 72 10.75 4.89 -7.70
CA GLY A 72 11.23 5.94 -8.60
C GLY A 72 11.91 7.09 -7.87
N VAL A 73 11.37 7.51 -6.71
CA VAL A 73 11.99 8.56 -5.88
C VAL A 73 13.33 8.10 -5.30
N LEU A 74 13.43 6.87 -4.82
CA LEU A 74 14.68 6.33 -4.27
C LEU A 74 15.76 6.16 -5.36
N ASP A 75 15.36 5.77 -6.57
CA ASP A 75 16.27 5.69 -7.73
C ASP A 75 16.78 7.09 -8.10
N ALA A 76 15.88 8.09 -8.22
CA ALA A 76 16.26 9.48 -8.48
C ALA A 76 17.14 10.07 -7.37
N LEU A 77 16.89 9.73 -6.10
CA LEU A 77 17.70 10.17 -4.97
C LEU A 77 19.12 9.58 -5.03
N ARG A 78 19.26 8.33 -5.45
CA ARG A 78 20.56 7.69 -5.66
C ARG A 78 21.36 8.39 -6.76
N GLU A 79 20.70 8.82 -7.83
CA GLU A 79 21.33 9.60 -8.90
C GLU A 79 21.76 11.00 -8.42
N ALA A 80 20.89 11.66 -7.64
CA ALA A 80 21.15 13.01 -7.15
C ALA A 80 22.19 13.09 -6.03
N ALA A 81 22.37 12.01 -5.25
CA ALA A 81 23.26 11.96 -4.10
C ALA A 81 24.04 10.63 -4.05
N PRO A 82 25.01 10.40 -4.96
CA PRO A 82 25.68 9.10 -5.11
C PRO A 82 26.49 8.65 -3.89
N ASP A 83 27.00 9.60 -3.10
CA ASP A 83 27.78 9.33 -1.89
C ASP A 83 26.92 9.16 -0.63
N TRP A 84 25.60 9.38 -0.73
CA TRP A 84 24.70 9.25 0.41
C TRP A 84 24.40 7.77 0.71
N ALA A 85 24.93 7.29 1.84
CA ALA A 85 24.79 5.92 2.31
C ALA A 85 24.12 5.86 3.69
N PRO A 86 22.78 5.97 3.77
CA PRO A 86 22.07 5.92 5.04
C PRO A 86 22.22 4.54 5.70
N ARG A 87 22.61 4.52 6.98
CA ARG A 87 22.75 3.28 7.76
C ARG A 87 21.41 2.73 8.28
N THR A 88 20.41 3.59 8.39
CA THR A 88 19.11 3.27 8.99
C THR A 88 18.01 4.01 8.24
N HIS A 89 16.84 3.39 8.14
CA HIS A 89 15.64 3.99 7.55
C HIS A 89 14.49 3.88 8.56
N THR A 90 13.80 5.00 8.79
CA THR A 90 12.56 5.03 9.59
C THR A 90 11.39 5.31 8.65
N ASP A 91 10.40 4.43 8.65
CA ASP A 91 9.16 4.60 7.90
C ASP A 91 8.06 5.06 8.86
N VAL A 92 7.53 6.26 8.65
CA VAL A 92 6.52 6.87 9.50
C VAL A 92 5.17 6.78 8.80
N GLY A 93 4.26 6.00 9.40
CA GLY A 93 2.91 5.84 8.84
C GLY A 93 2.86 4.87 7.65
N GLY A 94 3.85 3.99 7.48
CA GLY A 94 3.88 2.89 6.51
C GLY A 94 2.87 1.77 6.81
N GLY A 95 1.60 2.14 7.05
CA GLY A 95 0.52 1.22 7.42
C GLY A 95 0.12 0.23 6.32
N THR A 96 0.67 0.36 5.11
CA THR A 96 0.57 -0.58 3.99
C THR A 96 1.92 -0.70 3.31
#